data_AF-A0A3B1AXW6-F1
#
_entry.id   AF-A0A3B1AXW6-F1
#
_cell.length_a   1.000
_cell.length_b   1.000
_cell.length_c   1.000
_cell.angle_alpha   90.00
_cell.angle_beta   90.00
_cell.angle_gamma   90.00
#
_symmetry.space_group_name_H-M   'P 1'
#
loop_
_entity.id
_entity.type
_entity.pdbx_description
1 polymer ?
#
loop_
_entity_poly.entity_id
_entity_poly.type
_entity_poly.pdbx_seq_one_letter_code
_entity_poly.pdbx_strand_id
1 'polypeptide(L)'
;MKLAKRSFVIGVVLQSLMAASVFASGSYGGGANTHTLDDYSKGKIVVRNKVICSSCPFSGSSVNKDFALNVIEKIRAEDSTLISLSKDEQTSVVVYFRKRFKLE
;
A
#
# COMPACT_ATOMS: atom_id res chain seq x y z
N MET A 1 61.93 -8.27 -37.23
CA MET A 1 61.76 -8.53 -35.78
C MET A 1 61.08 -7.33 -35.12
N LYS A 2 60.12 -7.60 -34.22
CA LYS A 2 59.47 -6.72 -33.21
C LYS A 2 58.48 -5.66 -33.75
N LEU A 3 57.18 -5.97 -33.72
CA LEU A 3 56.19 -5.72 -32.64
C LEU A 3 55.89 -4.23 -32.38
N ALA A 4 54.65 -3.80 -32.67
CA ALA A 4 53.78 -3.16 -31.67
C ALA A 4 52.37 -2.93 -32.23
N LYS A 5 51.43 -3.79 -31.81
CA LYS A 5 49.98 -3.58 -31.83
C LYS A 5 49.62 -2.36 -30.99
N ARG A 6 48.74 -1.48 -31.45
CA ARG A 6 47.85 -0.68 -30.59
C ARG A 6 46.52 -0.41 -31.31
N SER A 7 45.65 -1.43 -31.33
CA SER A 7 44.21 -1.22 -31.50
C SER A 7 43.69 -0.52 -30.25
N PHE A 8 43.34 0.76 -30.37
CA PHE A 8 42.64 1.49 -29.31
C PHE A 8 41.13 1.26 -29.51
N VAL A 9 40.65 0.13 -28.97
CA VAL A 9 39.21 -0.18 -28.94
C VAL A 9 38.59 0.70 -27.85
N ILE A 10 37.84 1.71 -28.28
CA ILE A 10 36.97 2.51 -27.43
C ILE A 10 35.81 1.61 -27.02
N GLY A 11 36.00 0.88 -25.92
CA GLY A 11 34.95 0.09 -25.27
C GLY A 11 34.04 1.01 -24.46
N VAL A 12 32.94 1.46 -25.06
CA VAL A 12 31.82 2.06 -24.32
C VAL A 12 31.16 0.93 -23.53
N VAL A 13 31.54 0.80 -22.26
CA VAL A 13 30.88 -0.11 -21.32
C VAL A 13 29.57 0.55 -20.89
N LEU A 14 28.52 0.24 -21.66
CA LEU A 14 27.13 0.53 -21.34
C LEU A 14 26.71 -0.43 -20.21
N GLN A 15 26.83 -0.01 -18.95
CA GLN A 15 26.47 -0.84 -17.80
C GLN A 15 25.14 -0.35 -17.18
N SER A 16 24.11 -1.15 -17.47
CA SER A 16 22.90 -1.44 -16.71
C SER A 16 22.31 -0.35 -15.81
N LEU A 17 21.23 0.26 -16.30
CA LEU A 17 20.17 0.81 -15.46
C LEU A 17 19.53 -0.35 -14.67
N MET A 18 19.95 -0.53 -13.42
CA MET A 18 19.10 -1.19 -12.43
C MET A 18 17.97 -0.21 -12.08
N ALA A 19 16.87 -0.32 -12.81
CA ALA A 19 15.61 0.28 -12.41
C ALA A 19 15.11 -0.46 -11.18
N ALA A 20 15.55 -0.03 -10.00
CA ALA A 20 14.83 -0.31 -8.78
C ALA A 20 13.47 0.38 -8.91
N SER A 21 12.44 -0.39 -9.27
CA SER A 21 11.05 0.01 -9.10
C SER A 21 10.81 0.14 -7.59
N VAL A 22 11.16 1.30 -7.06
CA VAL A 22 10.69 1.73 -5.75
C VAL A 22 9.18 1.81 -5.88
N PHE A 23 8.48 0.83 -5.31
CA PHE A 23 7.03 0.89 -5.14
C PHE A 23 6.76 2.06 -4.21
N ALA A 24 6.58 3.24 -4.79
CA ALA A 24 6.07 4.42 -4.10
C ALA A 24 4.63 4.08 -3.69
N SER A 25 4.49 3.55 -2.48
CA SER A 25 3.21 3.33 -1.82
C SER A 25 2.50 4.68 -1.69
N GLY A 26 1.53 4.90 -2.57
CA GLY A 26 0.38 5.79 -2.44
C GLY A 26 0.62 7.10 -1.70
N SER A 27 0.76 8.18 -2.47
CA SER A 27 0.68 9.57 -1.99
C SER A 27 -0.61 9.80 -1.19
N TYR A 28 -0.48 9.88 0.13
CA TYR A 28 -1.53 10.35 1.02
C TYR A 28 -1.55 11.88 0.97
N GLY A 29 -2.20 12.43 -0.06
CA GLY A 29 -2.41 13.87 -0.19
C GLY A 29 -3.37 14.38 0.88
N GLY A 30 -2.87 15.21 1.80
CA GLY A 30 -3.73 15.95 2.73
C GLY A 30 -3.00 16.59 3.91
N GLY A 31 -2.33 17.74 3.66
CA GLY A 31 -2.12 18.80 4.66
C GLY A 31 -1.01 18.61 5.69
N ALA A 32 0.02 19.45 5.57
CA ALA A 32 0.94 19.96 6.59
C ALA A 32 1.35 19.03 7.76
N ASN A 33 2.67 18.84 7.86
CA ASN A 33 3.46 18.15 8.89
C ASN A 33 3.84 16.71 8.51
N THR A 34 5.15 16.53 8.34
CA THR A 34 5.88 15.27 8.23
C THR A 34 5.74 14.44 9.50
N HIS A 35 4.52 14.00 9.82
CA HIS A 35 4.26 12.95 10.78
C HIS A 35 3.98 11.68 9.99
N THR A 36 4.75 10.63 10.26
CA THR A 36 4.36 9.25 9.91
C THR A 36 2.89 9.05 10.25
N LEU A 37 2.07 8.75 9.24
CA LEU A 37 0.65 8.44 9.44
C LEU A 37 0.54 7.30 10.46
N ASP A 38 -0.17 7.57 11.56
CA ASP A 38 -0.48 6.53 12.54
C ASP A 38 -1.41 5.47 11.92
N ASP A 39 -1.36 4.24 12.44
CA ASP A 39 -2.13 3.10 11.90
C ASP A 39 -3.64 3.36 11.86
N TYR A 40 -4.16 4.18 12.77
CA TYR A 40 -5.58 4.54 12.78
C TYR A 40 -5.92 5.48 11.62
N SER A 41 -5.10 6.50 11.37
CA SER A 41 -5.26 7.41 10.24
C SER A 41 -5.08 6.69 8.91
N LYS A 42 -4.08 5.81 8.81
CA LYS A 42 -3.87 4.95 7.63
C LYS A 42 -5.09 4.07 7.38
N GLY A 43 -5.60 3.39 8.42
CA GLY A 43 -6.79 2.55 8.33
C GLY A 43 -8.04 3.31 7.87
N LYS A 44 -8.26 4.52 8.42
CA LYS A 44 -9.37 5.40 8.00
C LYS A 44 -9.31 5.70 6.49
N ILE A 45 -8.13 6.00 5.97
CA ILE A 45 -7.96 6.33 4.54
C ILE A 45 -8.20 5.09 3.69
N VAL A 46 -7.63 3.95 4.06
CA VAL A 46 -7.81 2.69 3.36
C VAL A 46 -9.29 2.29 3.30
N VAL A 47 -10.03 2.39 4.42
CA VAL A 47 -11.48 2.10 4.42
C VAL A 47 -12.20 2.99 3.41
N ARG A 48 -11.96 4.30 3.44
CA ARG A 48 -12.63 5.25 2.54
C ARG A 48 -12.30 5.00 1.07
N ASN A 49 -11.05 4.68 0.75
CA ASN A 49 -10.56 4.60 -0.62
C ASN A 49 -10.69 3.21 -1.25
N LYS A 50 -10.65 2.14 -0.45
CA LYS A 50 -10.61 0.74 -0.94
C LYS A 50 -11.76 -0.14 -0.45
N VAL A 51 -12.50 0.26 0.59
CA VAL A 51 -13.59 -0.55 1.15
C VAL A 51 -14.96 0.02 0.81
N ILE A 52 -15.20 1.31 1.07
CA ILE A 52 -16.53 1.95 0.94
C ILE A 52 -16.63 2.98 -0.20
N CYS A 53 -15.62 3.05 -1.06
CA CYS A 53 -15.66 3.95 -2.22
C CYS A 53 -16.76 3.57 -3.22
N SER A 54 -17.10 4.47 -4.14
CA SER A 54 -18.16 4.26 -5.13
C SER A 54 -17.94 3.00 -6.01
N SER A 55 -16.68 2.65 -6.28
CA SER A 55 -16.26 1.47 -7.05
C SER A 55 -15.76 0.31 -6.18
N CYS A 56 -15.98 0.36 -4.88
CA CYS A 56 -15.47 -0.62 -3.92
C CYS A 56 -16.51 -1.71 -3.61
N PRO A 57 -16.07 -2.88 -3.09
CA PRO A 57 -16.97 -4.00 -2.78
C PRO A 57 -18.10 -3.65 -1.80
N PHE A 58 -17.92 -2.63 -0.96
CA PHE A 58 -18.93 -2.18 0.01
C PHE A 58 -19.42 -0.76 -0.28
N SER A 59 -19.51 -0.39 -1.56
CA SER A 59 -20.08 0.90 -1.99
C SER A 59 -21.45 1.14 -1.35
N GLY A 60 -21.65 2.34 -0.79
CA GLY A 60 -22.91 2.73 -0.14
C GLY A 60 -23.20 2.04 1.20
N SER A 61 -22.30 1.20 1.71
CA SER A 61 -22.49 0.56 3.02
C SER A 61 -22.36 1.57 4.16
N SER A 62 -23.29 1.48 5.12
CA SER A 62 -23.22 2.22 6.37
C SER A 62 -22.05 1.70 7.21
N VAL A 63 -21.11 2.57 7.57
CA VAL A 63 -20.00 2.22 8.45
C VAL A 63 -20.51 2.20 9.90
N ASN A 64 -21.07 1.06 10.31
CA ASN A 64 -21.55 0.77 11.66
C ASN A 64 -20.73 -0.35 12.33
N LYS A 65 -21.09 -0.71 13.56
CA LYS A 65 -20.39 -1.72 14.36
C LYS A 65 -20.41 -3.10 13.70
N ASP A 66 -21.56 -3.51 13.18
CA ASP A 66 -21.74 -4.80 12.52
C ASP A 66 -20.93 -4.91 11.24
N PHE A 67 -20.91 -3.84 10.44
CA PHE A 67 -20.06 -3.73 9.25
C PHE A 67 -18.58 -3.86 9.62
N ALA A 68 -18.15 -3.15 10.66
CA ALA A 68 -16.77 -3.22 11.14
C ALA A 68 -16.37 -4.64 11.56
N LEU A 69 -17.24 -5.34 12.30
CA LEU A 69 -17.01 -6.74 12.68
C LEU A 69 -16.95 -7.65 11.46
N ASN A 70 -17.87 -7.50 10.51
CA ASN A 70 -17.88 -8.29 9.28
C ASN A 70 -16.59 -8.10 8.46
N VAL A 71 -16.11 -6.86 8.32
CA VAL A 71 -14.87 -6.58 7.62
C VAL A 71 -13.67 -7.16 8.36
N ILE A 72 -13.62 -7.07 9.69
CA ILE A 72 -12.53 -7.68 10.49
C ILE A 72 -12.53 -9.20 10.31
N GLU A 73 -13.69 -9.85 10.31
CA GLU A 73 -13.80 -11.30 10.06
C GLU A 73 -13.36 -11.67 8.65
N LYS A 74 -13.76 -10.91 7.64
CA LYS A 74 -13.31 -11.11 6.25
C LYS A 74 -11.80 -10.96 6.10
N ILE A 75 -11.19 -9.99 6.78
CA ILE A 75 -9.73 -9.84 6.83
C ILE A 75 -9.08 -11.06 7.47
N ARG A 76 -9.62 -11.55 8.60
CA ARG A 76 -9.10 -12.75 9.29
C ARG A 76 -9.25 -14.03 8.48
N ALA A 77 -10.32 -14.14 7.70
CA ALA A 77 -10.58 -15.26 6.81
C ALA A 77 -9.80 -15.19 5.49
N GLU A 78 -8.95 -14.16 5.30
CA GLU A 78 -8.23 -13.90 4.05
C GLU A 78 -9.18 -13.86 2.82
N ASP A 79 -10.36 -13.26 3.02
CA ASP A 79 -11.42 -13.24 2.01
C ASP A 79 -10.97 -12.49 0.74
N SER A 80 -11.17 -13.14 -0.41
CA SER A 80 -10.84 -12.62 -1.74
C SER A 80 -11.46 -11.26 -2.08
N THR A 81 -12.54 -10.86 -1.41
CA THR A 81 -13.15 -9.52 -1.57
C THR A 81 -12.25 -8.38 -1.11
N LEU A 82 -11.24 -8.68 -0.27
CA LEU A 82 -10.28 -7.72 0.28
C LEU A 82 -8.85 -7.97 -0.22
N ILE A 83 -8.67 -8.74 -1.29
CA ILE A 83 -7.37 -9.02 -1.92
C ILE A 83 -6.60 -7.75 -2.32
N SER A 84 -7.31 -6.64 -2.55
CA SER A 84 -6.71 -5.35 -2.90
C SER A 84 -6.00 -4.66 -1.72
N LEU A 85 -6.14 -5.20 -0.50
CA LEU A 85 -5.50 -4.72 0.72
C LEU A 85 -4.22 -5.50 0.99
N SER A 86 -3.10 -4.80 1.17
CA SER A 86 -1.87 -5.41 1.68
C SER A 86 -2.01 -5.80 3.16
N LYS A 87 -1.10 -6.65 3.68
CA LYS A 87 -1.12 -7.06 5.09
C LYS A 87 -1.01 -5.88 6.06
N ASP A 88 -0.21 -4.86 5.71
CA ASP A 88 -0.13 -3.62 6.48
C ASP A 88 -1.44 -2.85 6.46
N GLU A 89 -2.08 -2.73 5.29
CA GLU A 89 -3.37 -2.05 5.16
C GLU A 89 -4.47 -2.77 5.93
N GLN A 90 -4.52 -4.10 5.86
CA GLN A 90 -5.44 -4.93 6.64
C GLN A 90 -5.27 -4.68 8.14
N THR A 91 -4.03 -4.65 8.63
CA THR A 91 -3.73 -4.35 10.04
C THR A 91 -4.22 -2.96 10.44
N SER A 92 -3.92 -1.94 9.63
CA SER A 92 -4.37 -0.57 9.88
C SER A 92 -5.91 -0.46 9.87
N VAL A 93 -6.60 -1.18 8.98
CA VAL A 93 -8.08 -1.22 8.92
C VAL A 93 -8.66 -1.84 10.19
N VAL A 94 -8.09 -2.94 10.68
CA VAL A 94 -8.50 -3.58 11.94
C VAL A 94 -8.31 -2.61 13.11
N VAL A 95 -7.16 -1.93 13.19
CA VAL A 95 -6.88 -0.92 14.23
C VAL A 95 -7.90 0.23 14.18
N TYR A 96 -8.20 0.73 12.98
CA TYR A 96 -9.19 1.78 12.78
C TYR A 96 -10.57 1.37 13.31
N PHE A 97 -11.07 0.21 12.90
CA PHE A 97 -12.39 -0.27 13.32
C PHE A 97 -12.46 -0.56 14.81
N ARG A 98 -11.44 -1.19 15.39
CA ARG A 98 -11.37 -1.45 16.83
C ARG A 98 -11.44 -0.17 17.65
N LYS A 99 -10.63 0.82 17.31
CA LYS A 99 -10.61 2.12 18.00
C LYS A 99 -11.91 2.90 17.80
N ARG A 100 -12.44 2.97 16.58
CA ARG A 100 -13.65 3.73 16.26
C ARG A 100 -14.88 3.21 16.99
N PHE A 101 -15.02 1.88 17.06
CA PHE A 101 -16.21 1.22 17.62
C PHE A 101 -15.99 0.65 19.03
N LYS A 102 -14.80 0.88 19.61
CA LYS A 102 -14.40 0.35 20.93
C LYS A 102 -14.64 -1.16 21.01
N LEU A 103 -14.14 -1.89 20.02
CA LEU A 103 -14.23 -3.36 19.93
C LEU A 103 -13.13 -4.07 20.72
N GLU A 104 -12.69 -3.45 21.82
CA GLU A 104 -11.64 -3.96 22.71
C GLU A 104 -12.21 -4.91 23.77
#